data_AF-S6G3R6-F1
#
_entry.id   AF-S6G3R6-F1
#
_cell.length_a   1.000
_cell.length_b   1.000
_cell.length_c   1.000
_cell.angle_alpha   90.00
_cell.angle_beta   90.00
_cell.angle_gamma   90.00
#
_symmetry.space_group_name_H-M   'P 1'
#
loop_
_entity.id
_entity.type
_entity.pdbx_description
1 polymer ?
#
loop_
_entity_poly.entity_id
_entity_poly.type
_entity_poly.pdbx_seq_one_letter_code
_entity_poly.pdbx_strand_id
1 'polypeptide(L)'
;MQRIIYSQTEEKINMSVDEINQLKQTEIYEKIYKKNFEREKRSIKNRTYFRRNFWKDILVITLASLLTTISIDYFISSTGDAGLFPGGLSSFARFFAITTANLIKGNQTSNVLNSSSLFFIYLFLINFPLFIFGFIKVGLKFTLTSILYIFLSLSWDQILNIIPVVNPREFHVISNYKLISSIPGEWTSTIWMFVFSVIGGAFLGASYSLTYTVGSSTAGTDFISYYVSKKYNRQIGAINMKINFIILALVIVLNTINLSVELTDPDMKLSTIRVLEDGKFEALYKKAYDSGLFSKNEGSVLFLPKGWTVLDSVNMGITKEEIARIIASNAKFTEYDPSMIWTIKFKFIFGPSLFASGIVMIIQGIVIDKIYPKNKIITILINTSKPEQVKDCLFELGYRNDINIIENKTVRKNSALVKQSVVMISISLVDWKTLEEEVIQTDTNMNISFIKTMKVKGQFNYSLDNEKFEMTLYRKVIENKKIVKKIEHDSIVMTKNKILKDSKTRNIKKFNA
;
A
#
# COMPACT_ATOMS: atom_id res chain seq x y z
N MET A 1 21.48 -11.62 -56.07
CA MET A 1 21.54 -12.03 -54.65
C MET A 1 21.19 -10.84 -53.78
N GLN A 2 20.34 -11.03 -52.78
CA GLN A 2 19.97 -9.99 -51.82
C GLN A 2 20.78 -10.19 -50.53
N ARG A 3 21.33 -9.09 -50.00
CA ARG A 3 22.15 -9.11 -48.78
C ARG A 3 21.24 -8.96 -47.57
N ILE A 4 21.16 -10.00 -46.76
CA ILE A 4 20.37 -10.05 -45.53
C ILE A 4 21.34 -9.92 -44.34
N ILE A 5 20.98 -9.07 -43.38
CA ILE A 5 21.79 -8.82 -42.18
C ILE A 5 21.00 -9.33 -40.98
N TYR A 6 21.55 -10.31 -40.27
CA TYR A 6 20.92 -10.82 -39.06
C TYR A 6 21.22 -9.90 -37.88
N SER A 7 20.20 -9.37 -37.22
CA SER A 7 20.41 -8.33 -36.20
C SER A 7 21.01 -8.85 -34.89
N GLN A 8 21.07 -10.17 -34.66
CA GLN A 8 21.60 -10.73 -33.42
C GLN A 8 23.09 -11.05 -33.47
N THR A 9 23.61 -11.44 -34.65
CA THR A 9 25.02 -11.80 -34.85
C THR A 9 25.75 -10.85 -35.81
N GLU A 10 25.04 -9.88 -36.39
CA GLU A 10 25.49 -9.01 -37.49
C GLU A 10 25.99 -9.75 -38.73
N GLU A 11 25.73 -11.06 -38.82
CA GLU A 11 26.12 -11.88 -39.96
C GLU A 11 25.41 -11.42 -41.23
N LYS A 12 26.20 -11.32 -42.30
CA LYS A 12 25.74 -10.90 -43.63
C LYS A 12 25.59 -12.15 -44.48
N ILE A 13 24.35 -12.53 -44.74
CA ILE A 13 24.00 -13.71 -45.52
C ILE A 13 23.53 -13.25 -46.89
N ASN A 14 24.16 -13.75 -47.95
CA ASN A 14 23.69 -13.55 -49.32
C ASN A 14 22.74 -14.68 -49.68
N MET A 15 21.52 -14.37 -50.09
CA MET A 15 20.52 -15.34 -50.55
C MET A 15 20.00 -14.96 -51.93
N SER A 16 19.53 -15.95 -52.71
CA SER A 16 18.84 -15.68 -53.96
C SER A 16 17.44 -15.10 -53.69
N VAL A 17 16.88 -14.37 -54.65
CA VAL A 17 15.54 -13.76 -54.50
C VAL A 17 14.46 -14.84 -54.43
N ASP A 18 14.64 -15.93 -55.16
CA ASP A 18 13.70 -17.06 -55.18
C ASP A 18 13.71 -17.84 -53.87
N GLU A 19 14.89 -18.05 -53.27
CA GLU A 19 15.02 -18.69 -51.96
C GLU A 19 14.32 -17.87 -50.87
N ILE A 20 14.41 -16.54 -50.92
CA ILE A 20 13.71 -15.65 -50.00
C ILE A 20 12.19 -15.73 -50.19
N ASN A 21 11.71 -15.75 -51.43
CA ASN A 21 10.29 -15.80 -51.73
C ASN A 21 9.67 -17.13 -51.29
N GLN A 22 10.37 -18.26 -51.50
CA GLN A 22 9.95 -19.57 -51.00
C GLN A 22 9.87 -19.59 -49.46
N LEU A 23 10.87 -19.01 -48.77
CA LEU A 23 10.85 -18.92 -47.31
C LEU A 23 9.67 -18.07 -46.81
N LYS A 24 9.35 -16.96 -47.47
CA LYS A 24 8.25 -16.06 -47.10
C LYS A 24 6.87 -16.71 -47.22
N GLN A 25 6.70 -17.69 -48.11
CA GLN A 25 5.43 -18.41 -48.28
C GLN A 25 5.18 -19.49 -47.21
N THR A 26 6.16 -19.77 -46.35
CA THR A 26 6.00 -20.80 -45.32
C THR A 26 5.20 -20.30 -44.11
N GLU A 27 4.35 -21.16 -43.55
CA GLU A 27 3.64 -20.89 -42.29
C GLU A 27 4.61 -20.64 -41.11
N ILE A 28 5.82 -21.22 -41.18
CA ILE A 28 6.89 -21.02 -40.20
C ILE A 28 7.37 -19.57 -40.23
N TYR A 29 7.53 -18.99 -41.42
CA TYR A 29 7.90 -17.58 -41.58
C TYR A 29 6.85 -16.65 -41.00
N GLU A 30 5.56 -16.87 -41.28
CA GLU A 30 4.49 -16.03 -40.74
C GLU A 30 4.48 -16.02 -39.21
N LYS A 31 4.60 -17.20 -38.59
CA LYS A 31 4.69 -17.33 -37.11
C LYS A 31 5.90 -16.60 -36.53
N ILE A 32 7.07 -16.72 -37.16
CA ILE A 32 8.31 -16.05 -36.72
C ILE A 32 8.22 -14.54 -36.94
N TYR A 33 7.69 -14.11 -38.08
CA TYR A 33 7.48 -12.70 -38.40
C TYR A 33 6.57 -12.04 -37.39
N LYS A 34 5.41 -12.64 -37.08
CA LYS A 34 4.49 -12.16 -36.05
C LYS A 34 5.17 -12.04 -34.68
N LYS A 35 5.96 -13.04 -34.30
CA LYS A 35 6.73 -13.03 -33.04
C LYS A 35 7.77 -11.90 -33.00
N ASN A 36 8.52 -11.70 -34.08
CA ASN A 36 9.53 -10.65 -34.19
C ASN A 36 8.90 -9.25 -34.23
N PHE A 37 7.76 -9.11 -34.91
CA PHE A 37 6.96 -7.89 -34.94
C PHE A 37 6.48 -7.52 -33.54
N GLU A 38 5.90 -8.45 -32.79
CA GLU A 38 5.49 -8.23 -31.39
C GLU A 38 6.68 -7.89 -30.47
N ARG A 39 7.85 -8.48 -30.71
CA ARG A 39 9.08 -8.15 -29.98
C ARG A 39 9.48 -6.68 -30.18
N GLU A 40 9.50 -6.20 -31.43
CA GLU A 40 9.85 -4.80 -31.75
C GLU A 40 8.77 -3.83 -31.26
N LYS A 41 7.49 -4.18 -31.40
CA LYS A 41 6.37 -3.42 -30.83
C LYS A 41 6.52 -3.24 -29.32
N ARG A 42 6.87 -4.31 -28.59
CA ARG A 42 7.19 -4.25 -27.15
C ARG A 42 8.41 -3.39 -26.84
N SER A 43 9.44 -3.43 -27.68
CA SER A 43 10.63 -2.56 -27.56
C SER A 43 10.27 -1.08 -27.69
N ILE A 44 9.46 -0.71 -28.69
CA ILE A 44 8.98 0.67 -28.88
C ILE A 44 8.10 1.11 -27.70
N LYS A 45 7.21 0.24 -27.22
CA LYS A 45 6.39 0.48 -26.02
C LYS A 45 7.27 0.80 -24.81
N ASN A 46 8.28 -0.03 -24.55
CA ASN A 46 9.23 0.17 -23.45
C ASN A 46 10.02 1.48 -23.60
N ARG A 47 10.59 1.77 -24.78
CA ARG A 47 11.32 3.03 -25.03
C ARG A 47 10.45 4.27 -24.81
N THR A 48 9.21 4.22 -25.28
CA THR A 48 8.25 5.32 -25.10
C THR A 48 7.95 5.55 -23.62
N TYR A 49 7.78 4.46 -22.86
CA TYR A 49 7.60 4.52 -21.41
C TYR A 49 8.81 5.14 -20.70
N PHE A 50 10.04 4.66 -20.98
CA PHE A 50 11.27 5.17 -20.38
C PHE A 50 11.50 6.66 -20.65
N ARG A 51 11.08 7.16 -21.82
CA ARG A 51 11.27 8.57 -22.19
C ARG A 51 10.26 9.51 -21.53
N ARG A 52 8.99 9.11 -21.35
CA ARG A 52 7.92 10.02 -20.89
C ARG A 52 7.46 9.80 -19.45
N ASN A 53 7.28 8.54 -19.05
CA ASN A 53 6.60 8.22 -17.79
C ASN A 53 7.56 7.76 -16.70
N PHE A 54 8.69 7.14 -17.05
CA PHE A 54 9.61 6.57 -16.07
C PHE A 54 10.11 7.55 -15.01
N TRP A 55 10.58 8.73 -15.40
CA TRP A 55 11.04 9.75 -14.44
C TRP A 55 9.91 10.32 -13.58
N LYS A 56 8.71 10.45 -14.15
CA LYS A 56 7.52 10.87 -13.39
C LYS A 56 7.13 9.81 -12.37
N ASP A 57 7.10 8.54 -12.78
CA ASP A 57 6.79 7.41 -11.92
C ASP A 57 7.82 7.31 -10.77
N ILE A 58 9.12 7.46 -11.06
CA ILE A 58 10.18 7.49 -10.03
C ILE A 58 9.98 8.66 -9.07
N LEU A 59 9.75 9.87 -9.57
CA LEU A 59 9.55 11.05 -8.73
C LEU A 59 8.38 10.84 -7.77
N VAL A 60 7.25 10.32 -8.27
CA VAL A 60 6.07 10.02 -7.44
C VAL A 60 6.38 8.93 -6.41
N ILE A 61 7.13 7.87 -6.78
CA ILE A 61 7.55 6.82 -5.84
C ILE A 61 8.44 7.39 -4.74
N THR A 62 9.40 8.25 -5.08
CA THR A 62 10.32 8.89 -4.13
C THR A 62 9.58 9.82 -3.16
N LEU A 63 8.61 10.60 -3.66
CA LEU A 63 7.77 11.45 -2.81
C LEU A 63 6.86 10.62 -1.90
N ALA A 64 6.26 9.56 -2.43
CA ALA A 64 5.42 8.67 -1.64
C ALA A 64 6.22 7.97 -0.55
N SER A 65 7.40 7.43 -0.86
CA SER A 65 8.25 6.77 0.13
C SER A 65 8.68 7.73 1.23
N LEU A 66 9.07 8.98 0.88
CA LEU A 66 9.39 10.02 1.87
C LEU A 66 8.18 10.33 2.77
N LEU A 67 6.99 10.48 2.19
CA LEU A 67 5.77 10.78 2.96
C LEU A 67 5.40 9.64 3.90
N THR A 68 5.59 8.38 3.48
CA THR A 68 5.43 7.22 4.37
C THR A 68 6.44 7.24 5.50
N THR A 69 7.72 7.49 5.20
CA THR A 69 8.76 7.56 6.22
C THR A 69 8.45 8.65 7.24
N ILE A 70 8.10 9.87 6.80
CA ILE A 70 7.67 10.95 7.69
C ILE A 70 6.48 10.50 8.55
N SER A 71 5.49 9.85 7.95
CA SER A 71 4.32 9.37 8.66
C SER A 71 4.67 8.33 9.73
N ILE A 72 5.54 7.37 9.41
CA ILE A 72 5.92 6.30 10.32
C ILE A 72 6.80 6.86 11.43
N ASP A 73 7.81 7.67 11.11
CA ASP A 73 8.83 8.08 12.07
C ASP A 73 8.33 9.14 13.04
N TYR A 74 7.60 10.16 12.54
CA TYR A 74 7.20 11.28 13.37
C TYR A 74 5.86 11.09 14.08
N PHE A 75 4.95 10.29 13.52
CA PHE A 75 3.61 10.14 14.08
C PHE A 75 3.33 8.76 14.67
N ILE A 76 3.92 7.68 14.12
CA ILE A 76 3.62 6.32 14.58
C ILE A 76 4.69 5.82 15.55
N SER A 77 5.94 5.72 15.14
CA SER A 77 7.04 5.17 15.95
C SER A 77 7.42 6.10 17.11
N SER A 78 7.17 7.40 16.99
CA SER A 78 7.33 8.39 18.07
C SER A 78 6.48 8.06 19.31
N THR A 79 5.36 7.35 19.15
CA THR A 79 4.47 6.95 20.25
C THR A 79 4.97 5.75 21.08
N GLY A 80 6.12 5.15 20.72
CA GLY A 80 6.75 4.07 21.46
C GLY A 80 6.16 2.69 21.19
N ASP A 81 6.54 1.70 21.99
CA ASP A 81 6.25 0.27 21.77
C ASP A 81 4.85 -0.17 22.19
N ALA A 82 4.18 0.65 23.00
CA ALA A 82 2.80 0.47 23.44
C ALA A 82 1.82 1.46 22.76
N GLY A 83 2.32 2.30 21.85
CA GLY A 83 1.56 3.35 21.16
C GLY A 83 0.85 2.86 19.89
N LEU A 84 1.03 3.60 18.80
CA LEU A 84 0.43 3.32 17.50
C LEU A 84 1.14 2.19 16.75
N PHE A 85 0.33 1.31 16.16
CA PHE A 85 0.79 0.23 15.28
C PHE A 85 0.56 0.62 13.82
N PRO A 86 1.60 0.57 12.96
CA PRO A 86 1.43 0.88 11.54
C PRO A 86 0.60 -0.20 10.82
N GLY A 87 -0.13 0.17 9.78
CA GLY A 87 -0.82 -0.80 8.93
C GLY A 87 0.13 -1.69 8.13
N GLY A 88 -0.31 -2.92 7.84
CA GLY A 88 0.40 -3.87 6.96
C GLY A 88 1.49 -4.70 7.65
N LEU A 89 2.36 -5.30 6.84
CA LEU A 89 3.39 -6.25 7.34
C LEU A 89 4.52 -5.60 8.14
N SER A 90 4.61 -4.27 8.12
CA SER A 90 5.50 -3.51 9.01
C SER A 90 5.19 -3.81 10.49
N SER A 91 3.92 -4.00 10.84
CA SER A 91 3.53 -4.39 12.20
C SER A 91 4.08 -5.77 12.60
N PHE A 92 4.10 -6.74 11.69
CA PHE A 92 4.74 -8.03 11.94
C PHE A 92 6.27 -7.90 12.03
N ALA A 93 6.89 -7.13 11.13
CA ALA A 93 8.34 -6.90 11.17
C ALA A 93 8.76 -6.26 12.50
N ARG A 94 7.96 -5.31 13.01
CA ARG A 94 8.17 -4.67 14.32
C ARG A 94 8.02 -5.69 15.46
N PHE A 95 6.97 -6.50 15.44
CA PHE A 95 6.78 -7.56 16.45
C PHE A 95 7.96 -8.54 16.51
N PHE A 96 8.40 -9.05 15.35
CA PHE A 96 9.55 -9.97 15.31
C PHE A 96 10.84 -9.28 15.74
N ALA A 97 11.06 -8.03 15.33
CA ALA A 97 12.23 -7.27 15.75
C ALA A 97 12.30 -7.06 17.27
N ILE A 98 11.17 -6.71 17.91
CA ILE A 98 11.07 -6.54 19.36
C ILE A 98 11.29 -7.89 20.06
N THR A 99 10.61 -8.95 19.59
CA THR A 99 10.70 -10.28 20.20
C THR A 99 12.14 -10.81 20.14
N THR A 100 12.78 -10.72 18.97
CA THR A 100 14.16 -11.16 18.79
C THR A 100 15.14 -10.30 19.56
N ALA A 101 14.96 -8.97 19.61
CA ALA A 101 15.79 -8.11 20.42
C ALA A 101 15.68 -8.44 21.92
N ASN A 102 14.47 -8.72 22.42
CA ASN A 102 14.26 -9.11 23.82
C ASN A 102 14.85 -10.49 24.14
N LEU A 103 14.77 -11.45 23.20
CA LEU A 103 15.41 -12.76 23.34
C LEU A 103 16.94 -12.67 23.36
N ILE A 104 17.52 -11.81 22.51
CA ILE A 104 18.98 -11.62 22.42
C ILE A 104 19.52 -10.83 23.62
N LYS A 105 18.74 -9.89 24.18
CA LYS A 105 19.12 -9.06 25.34
C LYS A 105 19.22 -9.80 26.68
N GLY A 106 19.03 -11.13 26.73
CA GLY A 106 19.03 -11.88 28.00
C GLY A 106 20.15 -11.47 28.96
N ASN A 107 19.78 -10.95 30.14
CA ASN A 107 20.61 -10.49 31.29
C ASN A 107 21.94 -9.75 31.05
N GLN A 108 22.34 -9.44 29.82
CA GLN A 108 23.59 -8.73 29.52
C GLN A 108 23.34 -7.52 28.62
N THR A 109 23.71 -6.38 29.16
CA THR A 109 23.82 -5.07 28.52
C THR A 109 25.01 -5.03 27.55
N SER A 110 24.92 -5.71 26.41
CA SER A 110 25.89 -5.54 25.31
C SER A 110 25.19 -5.24 23.98
N ASN A 111 25.56 -4.08 23.43
CA ASN A 111 24.93 -3.33 22.33
C ASN A 111 25.34 -3.82 20.93
N VAL A 112 24.81 -4.93 20.39
CA VAL A 112 25.15 -5.29 19.00
C VAL A 112 23.97 -5.31 18.03
N LEU A 113 22.73 -5.53 18.49
CA LEU A 113 21.56 -5.51 17.60
C LEU A 113 20.46 -4.62 18.18
N ASN A 114 20.44 -3.35 17.75
CA ASN A 114 19.32 -2.45 18.00
C ASN A 114 18.05 -3.04 17.37
N SER A 115 16.92 -3.01 18.09
CA SER A 115 15.61 -3.45 17.57
C SER A 115 15.27 -2.78 16.23
N SER A 116 15.77 -1.55 16.01
CA SER A 116 15.67 -0.83 14.74
C SER A 116 16.40 -1.50 13.57
N SER A 117 17.59 -2.10 13.76
CA SER A 117 18.29 -2.78 12.65
C SER A 117 17.66 -4.12 12.31
N LEU A 118 17.17 -4.86 13.33
CA LEU A 118 16.42 -6.11 13.13
C LEU A 118 15.11 -5.88 12.38
N PHE A 119 14.44 -4.76 12.62
CA PHE A 119 13.20 -4.39 11.92
C PHE A 119 13.35 -4.44 10.40
N PHE A 120 14.44 -3.90 9.86
CA PHE A 120 14.66 -3.88 8.41
C PHE A 120 14.90 -5.27 7.81
N ILE A 121 15.62 -6.12 8.56
CA ILE A 121 15.86 -7.52 8.16
C ILE A 121 14.52 -8.27 8.09
N TYR A 122 13.69 -8.15 9.13
CA TYR A 122 12.38 -8.79 9.14
C TYR A 122 11.43 -8.21 8.10
N LEU A 123 11.46 -6.90 7.86
CA LEU A 123 10.67 -6.27 6.83
C LEU A 123 11.02 -6.80 5.45
N PHE A 124 12.31 -7.01 5.14
CA PHE A 124 12.73 -7.61 3.88
C PHE A 124 12.32 -9.09 3.78
N LEU A 125 12.57 -9.89 4.82
CA LEU A 125 12.26 -11.32 4.84
C LEU A 125 10.77 -11.61 4.66
N ILE A 126 9.91 -10.89 5.38
CA ILE A 126 8.45 -11.07 5.33
C ILE A 126 7.89 -10.65 3.97
N ASN A 127 8.52 -9.70 3.28
CA ASN A 127 8.11 -9.25 1.97
C ASN A 127 8.57 -10.18 0.82
N PHE A 128 9.59 -11.02 1.03
CA PHE A 128 10.16 -11.86 -0.02
C PHE A 128 9.13 -12.79 -0.70
N PRO A 129 8.27 -13.53 0.03
CA PRO A 129 7.21 -14.34 -0.58
C PRO A 129 6.22 -13.52 -1.43
N LEU A 130 6.00 -12.26 -1.03
CA LEU A 130 5.06 -11.37 -1.72
C LEU A 130 5.66 -10.75 -2.97
N PHE A 131 6.98 -10.60 -3.05
CA PHE A 131 7.64 -10.26 -4.31
C PHE A 131 7.47 -11.38 -5.33
N ILE A 132 7.64 -12.64 -4.92
CA ILE A 132 7.39 -13.80 -5.78
C ILE A 132 5.93 -13.80 -6.26
N PHE A 133 4.98 -13.61 -5.34
CA PHE A 133 3.56 -13.47 -5.69
C PHE A 133 3.32 -12.31 -6.67
N GLY A 134 3.94 -11.15 -6.45
CA GLY A 134 3.84 -9.99 -7.30
C GLY A 134 4.30 -10.25 -8.73
N PHE A 135 5.45 -10.92 -8.90
CA PHE A 135 5.97 -11.30 -10.23
C PHE A 135 5.03 -12.26 -10.97
N ILE A 136 4.41 -13.21 -10.26
CA ILE A 136 3.54 -14.23 -10.87
C ILE A 136 2.13 -13.68 -11.16
N LYS A 137 1.53 -12.92 -10.25
CA LYS A 137 0.09 -12.57 -10.28
C LYS A 137 -0.20 -11.11 -10.64
N VAL A 138 0.72 -10.18 -10.42
CA VAL A 138 0.47 -8.75 -10.63
C VAL A 138 1.21 -8.22 -11.86
N GLY A 139 2.53 -8.42 -11.92
CA GLY A 139 3.35 -8.10 -13.09
C GLY A 139 4.69 -7.45 -12.74
N LEU A 140 5.65 -7.58 -13.66
CA LEU A 140 7.06 -7.16 -13.47
C LEU A 140 7.22 -5.68 -13.09
N LYS A 141 6.55 -4.76 -13.80
CA LYS A 141 6.63 -3.30 -13.51
C LYS A 141 6.20 -3.01 -12.08
N PHE A 142 5.06 -3.57 -11.67
CA PHE A 142 4.48 -3.32 -10.35
C PHE A 142 5.43 -3.81 -9.25
N THR A 143 5.98 -5.02 -9.38
CA THR A 143 6.89 -5.57 -8.38
C THR A 143 8.20 -4.79 -8.30
N LEU A 144 8.83 -4.46 -9.44
CA LEU A 144 10.10 -3.72 -9.46
C LEU A 144 9.95 -2.31 -8.86
N THR A 145 8.87 -1.60 -9.19
CA THR A 145 8.60 -0.28 -8.61
C THR A 145 8.29 -0.36 -7.11
N SER A 146 7.63 -1.44 -6.65
CA SER A 146 7.35 -1.65 -5.22
C SER A 146 8.62 -2.01 -4.43
N ILE A 147 9.56 -2.75 -5.04
CA ILE A 147 10.88 -3.01 -4.45
C ILE A 147 11.67 -1.70 -4.34
N LEU A 148 11.67 -0.89 -5.41
CA LEU A 148 12.28 0.44 -5.40
C LEU A 148 11.68 1.34 -4.31
N TYR A 149 10.35 1.31 -4.14
CA TYR A 149 9.67 2.02 -3.06
C TYR A 149 10.21 1.63 -1.68
N ILE A 150 10.32 0.32 -1.38
CA ILE A 150 10.86 -0.14 -0.09
C ILE A 150 12.29 0.39 0.08
N PHE A 151 13.14 0.19 -0.92
CA PHE A 151 14.51 0.66 -0.87
C PHE A 151 14.60 2.17 -0.58
N LEU A 152 13.76 2.97 -1.23
CA LEU A 152 13.70 4.41 -1.00
C LEU A 152 13.15 4.77 0.39
N SER A 153 12.12 4.08 0.88
CA SER A 153 11.60 4.31 2.25
C SER A 153 12.64 4.03 3.33
N LEU A 154 13.43 2.96 3.13
CA LEU A 154 14.57 2.63 3.99
C LEU A 154 15.67 3.67 3.90
N SER A 155 16.00 4.10 2.67
CA SER A 155 17.00 5.15 2.45
C SER A 155 16.59 6.44 3.15
N TRP A 156 15.31 6.83 3.06
CA TRP A 156 14.80 8.03 3.72
C TRP A 156 14.85 7.92 5.24
N ASP A 157 14.45 6.77 5.81
CA ASP A 157 14.56 6.54 7.25
C ASP A 157 16.00 6.73 7.73
N GLN A 158 16.97 6.13 7.02
CA GLN A 158 18.39 6.28 7.38
C GLN A 158 18.87 7.72 7.25
N ILE A 159 18.48 8.42 6.18
CA ILE A 159 18.84 9.84 5.96
C ILE A 159 18.29 10.72 7.10
N LEU A 160 17.00 10.56 7.45
CA LEU A 160 16.38 11.35 8.50
C LEU A 160 16.98 11.06 9.88
N ASN A 161 17.34 9.81 10.16
CA ASN A 161 17.99 9.43 11.42
C ASN A 161 19.45 9.93 11.55
N ILE A 162 20.12 10.25 10.43
CA ILE A 162 21.50 10.77 10.43
C ILE A 162 21.55 12.29 10.62
N ILE A 163 20.59 13.04 10.07
CA ILE A 163 20.61 14.50 10.10
C ILE A 163 20.07 15.00 11.46
N PRO A 164 20.88 15.62 12.33
CA PRO A 164 20.45 15.95 13.69
C PRO A 164 19.22 16.87 13.75
N VAL A 165 19.17 17.88 12.89
CA VAL A 165 18.10 18.89 12.86
C VAL A 165 16.71 18.30 12.52
N VAL A 166 16.67 17.19 11.80
CA VAL A 166 15.43 16.50 11.40
C VAL A 166 15.39 15.06 11.91
N ASN A 167 16.16 14.75 12.95
CA ASN A 167 16.14 13.42 13.53
C ASN A 167 14.82 13.22 14.28
N PRO A 168 14.00 12.21 13.96
CA PRO A 168 12.71 11.98 14.65
C PRO A 168 12.84 11.76 16.17
N ARG A 169 14.05 11.44 16.66
CA ARG A 169 14.35 11.29 18.10
C ARG A 169 14.57 12.61 18.81
N GLU A 170 15.01 13.65 18.09
CA GLU A 170 15.38 14.96 18.64
C GLU A 170 14.36 16.05 18.22
N PHE A 171 13.93 16.01 16.96
CA PHE A 171 12.93 16.90 16.38
C PHE A 171 11.54 16.26 16.44
N HIS A 172 10.59 17.00 17.03
CA HIS A 172 9.19 16.59 17.11
C HIS A 172 8.33 17.61 16.35
N VAL A 173 7.67 17.19 15.29
CA VAL A 173 6.93 18.07 14.35
C VAL A 173 5.79 18.82 15.03
N ILE A 174 5.10 18.19 15.99
CA ILE A 174 3.95 18.78 16.69
C ILE A 174 4.18 18.79 18.19
N SER A 175 4.53 17.63 18.75
CA SER A 175 4.64 17.47 20.19
C SER A 175 5.55 16.29 20.55
N ASN A 176 6.28 16.41 21.65
CA ASN A 176 7.07 15.30 22.19
C ASN A 176 6.14 14.33 22.95
N TYR A 177 5.56 13.39 22.21
CA TYR A 177 4.65 12.40 22.77
C TYR A 177 5.28 11.61 23.93
N LYS A 178 6.56 11.22 23.81
CA LYS A 178 7.26 10.44 24.85
C LYS A 178 7.33 11.22 26.16
N LEU A 179 7.64 12.52 26.08
CA LEU A 179 7.70 13.38 27.24
C LEU A 179 6.31 13.57 27.86
N ILE A 180 5.26 13.79 27.06
CA ILE A 180 3.88 13.91 27.56
C ILE A 180 3.42 12.60 28.20
N SER A 181 3.73 11.45 27.60
CA SER A 181 3.38 10.14 28.14
C SER A 181 4.13 9.79 29.44
N SER A 182 5.23 10.50 29.74
CA SER A 182 6.01 10.30 30.96
C SER A 182 5.48 11.07 32.17
N ILE A 183 4.52 11.99 31.97
CA ILE A 183 3.91 12.79 33.03
C ILE A 183 2.70 12.02 33.59
N PRO A 184 2.72 11.56 34.86
CA PRO A 184 1.63 10.76 35.43
C PRO A 184 0.33 11.57 35.58
N GLY A 185 -0.80 10.98 35.19
CA GLY A 185 -2.14 11.52 35.47
C GLY A 185 -2.72 12.46 34.41
N GLU A 186 -2.00 12.75 33.32
CA GLU A 186 -2.50 13.59 32.22
C GLU A 186 -3.17 12.77 31.11
N TRP A 187 -4.47 13.01 30.89
CA TRP A 187 -5.23 12.51 29.74
C TRP A 187 -4.71 13.06 28.40
N THR A 188 -3.85 14.08 28.46
CA THR A 188 -3.20 14.75 27.33
C THR A 188 -2.48 13.78 26.41
N SER A 189 -1.80 12.77 26.97
CA SER A 189 -1.07 11.75 26.19
C SER A 189 -2.01 10.94 25.28
N THR A 190 -3.12 10.46 25.83
CA THR A 190 -4.14 9.71 25.09
C THR A 190 -4.75 10.57 23.97
N ILE A 191 -5.06 11.84 24.24
CA ILE A 191 -5.59 12.77 23.23
C ILE A 191 -4.58 12.95 22.08
N TRP A 192 -3.31 13.17 22.40
CA TRP A 192 -2.26 13.30 21.38
C TRP A 192 -2.09 12.03 20.54
N MET A 193 -2.28 10.84 21.13
CA MET A 193 -2.26 9.58 20.38
C MET A 193 -3.33 9.54 19.29
N PHE A 194 -4.54 10.04 19.58
CA PHE A 194 -5.62 10.15 18.60
C PHE A 194 -5.37 11.23 17.55
N VAL A 195 -4.73 12.35 17.92
CA VAL A 195 -4.33 13.38 16.94
C VAL A 195 -3.27 12.81 15.98
N PHE A 196 -2.27 12.13 16.53
CA PHE A 196 -1.21 11.50 15.75
C PHE A 196 -1.75 10.40 14.84
N SER A 197 -2.77 9.67 15.28
CA SER A 197 -3.40 8.64 14.44
C SER A 197 -4.14 9.20 13.23
N VAL A 198 -4.84 10.33 13.39
CA VAL A 198 -5.53 11.00 12.28
C VAL A 198 -4.52 11.55 11.27
N ILE A 199 -3.48 12.25 11.74
CA ILE A 199 -2.47 12.86 10.86
C ILE A 199 -1.64 11.78 10.17
N GLY A 200 -1.16 10.79 10.93
CA GLY A 200 -0.41 9.66 10.39
C GLY A 200 -1.25 8.83 9.41
N GLY A 201 -2.51 8.56 9.72
CA GLY A 201 -3.44 7.91 8.80
C GLY A 201 -3.62 8.69 7.50
N ALA A 202 -3.72 10.02 7.56
CA ALA A 202 -3.86 10.86 6.39
C ALA A 202 -2.62 10.85 5.50
N PHE A 203 -1.42 10.96 6.09
CA PHE A 203 -0.16 10.92 5.34
C PHE A 203 0.11 9.54 4.73
N LEU A 204 -0.12 8.46 5.47
CA LEU A 204 -0.08 7.10 4.92
C LEU A 204 -1.07 6.94 3.77
N GLY A 205 -2.32 7.38 3.94
CA GLY A 205 -3.33 7.28 2.90
C GLY A 205 -2.94 8.04 1.63
N ALA A 206 -2.39 9.24 1.78
CA ALA A 206 -1.89 10.05 0.68
C ALA A 206 -0.72 9.37 -0.04
N SER A 207 0.28 8.89 0.71
CA SER A 207 1.40 8.14 0.13
C SER A 207 0.94 6.90 -0.64
N TYR A 208 0.05 6.09 -0.04
CA TYR A 208 -0.42 4.84 -0.63
C TYR A 208 -1.17 5.13 -1.92
N SER A 209 -2.02 6.17 -1.92
CA SER A 209 -2.70 6.62 -3.13
C SER A 209 -1.73 7.03 -4.25
N LEU A 210 -0.65 7.75 -3.93
CA LEU A 210 0.38 8.13 -4.90
C LEU A 210 1.06 6.89 -5.49
N THR A 211 1.44 5.90 -4.67
CA THR A 211 2.03 4.66 -5.20
C THR A 211 1.08 3.89 -6.11
N TYR A 212 -0.21 3.83 -5.78
CA TYR A 212 -1.21 3.16 -6.63
C TYR A 212 -1.45 3.88 -7.96
N THR A 213 -1.30 5.21 -8.03
CA THR A 213 -1.46 5.97 -9.29
C THR A 213 -0.46 5.56 -10.37
N VAL A 214 0.78 5.28 -10.00
CA VAL A 214 1.85 4.88 -10.93
C VAL A 214 1.87 3.37 -11.21
N GLY A 215 0.95 2.63 -10.58
CA GLY A 215 0.91 1.16 -10.66
C GLY A 215 2.04 0.53 -9.86
N SER A 216 2.32 1.08 -8.67
CA SER A 216 3.20 0.53 -7.65
C SER A 216 2.39 0.22 -6.39
N SER A 217 3.08 -0.15 -5.32
CA SER A 217 2.50 -0.46 -4.01
C SER A 217 3.54 -0.17 -2.93
N THR A 218 3.08 0.05 -1.70
CA THR A 218 3.97 0.19 -0.55
C THR A 218 4.55 -1.15 -0.07
N ALA A 219 4.43 -2.18 -0.90
CA ALA A 219 4.75 -3.58 -0.64
C ALA A 219 3.95 -4.20 0.51
N GLY A 220 4.32 -5.41 0.91
CA GLY A 220 3.57 -6.18 1.90
C GLY A 220 2.17 -6.56 1.44
N THR A 221 1.22 -6.48 2.36
CA THR A 221 -0.18 -6.86 2.13
C THR A 221 -0.87 -6.04 1.05
N ASP A 222 -0.26 -4.94 0.61
CA ASP A 222 -0.73 -4.15 -0.51
C ASP A 222 -0.64 -4.88 -1.85
N PHE A 223 0.28 -5.85 -2.01
CA PHE A 223 0.27 -6.75 -3.18
C PHE A 223 -1.05 -7.51 -3.28
N ILE A 224 -1.54 -7.99 -2.14
CA ILE A 224 -2.81 -8.71 -2.04
C ILE A 224 -3.97 -7.74 -2.24
N SER A 225 -3.94 -6.59 -1.57
CA SER A 225 -4.97 -5.55 -1.69
C SER A 225 -5.16 -5.09 -3.13
N TYR A 226 -4.06 -4.85 -3.85
CA TYR A 226 -4.07 -4.46 -5.25
C TYR A 226 -4.58 -5.58 -6.17
N TYR A 227 -4.12 -6.82 -5.97
CA TYR A 227 -4.60 -7.97 -6.74
C TYR A 227 -6.11 -8.20 -6.55
N VAL A 228 -6.59 -8.19 -5.31
CA VAL A 228 -8.01 -8.33 -4.97
C VAL A 228 -8.83 -7.18 -5.54
N SER A 229 -8.32 -5.94 -5.45
CA SER A 229 -8.93 -4.75 -6.04
C SER A 229 -9.11 -4.91 -7.55
N LYS A 230 -8.06 -5.37 -8.26
CA LYS A 230 -8.10 -5.62 -9.71
C LYS A 230 -9.01 -6.78 -10.09
N LYS A 231 -9.05 -7.85 -9.29
CA LYS A 231 -9.85 -9.04 -9.59
C LYS A 231 -11.35 -8.83 -9.34
N TYR A 232 -11.70 -8.13 -8.27
CA TYR A 232 -13.09 -7.94 -7.83
C TYR A 232 -13.64 -6.53 -8.10
N ASN A 233 -12.84 -5.65 -8.71
CA ASN A 233 -13.19 -4.25 -9.03
C ASN A 233 -13.76 -3.47 -7.84
N ARG A 234 -13.16 -3.66 -6.67
CA ARG A 234 -13.54 -2.95 -5.44
C ARG A 234 -12.55 -1.84 -5.13
N GLN A 235 -13.00 -0.84 -4.39
CA GLN A 235 -12.16 0.23 -3.90
C GLN A 235 -10.98 -0.32 -3.10
N ILE A 236 -9.77 0.16 -3.44
CA ILE A 236 -8.54 -0.40 -2.90
C ILE A 236 -8.34 0.01 -1.44
N GLY A 237 -8.76 1.21 -1.04
CA GLY A 237 -8.70 1.70 0.34
C GLY A 237 -9.57 0.85 1.26
N ALA A 238 -10.81 0.57 0.88
CA ALA A 238 -11.69 -0.32 1.64
C ALA A 238 -11.14 -1.75 1.80
N ILE A 239 -10.45 -2.31 0.79
CA ILE A 239 -9.79 -3.62 0.90
C ILE A 239 -8.58 -3.53 1.83
N ASN A 240 -7.74 -2.53 1.62
CA ASN A 240 -6.52 -2.29 2.40
C ASN A 240 -6.84 -2.13 3.89
N MET A 241 -7.85 -1.30 4.20
CA MET A 241 -8.37 -1.10 5.55
C MET A 241 -8.77 -2.43 6.21
N LYS A 242 -9.57 -3.27 5.54
CA LYS A 242 -10.00 -4.57 6.09
C LYS A 242 -8.84 -5.50 6.36
N ILE A 243 -7.88 -5.58 5.44
CA ILE A 243 -6.68 -6.42 5.61
C ILE A 243 -5.84 -5.90 6.79
N ASN A 244 -5.64 -4.59 6.88
CA ASN A 244 -4.89 -3.98 7.98
C ASN A 244 -5.57 -4.18 9.34
N PHE A 245 -6.90 -4.15 9.42
CA PHE A 245 -7.63 -4.46 10.67
C PHE A 245 -7.39 -5.90 11.14
N ILE A 246 -7.36 -6.87 10.21
CA ILE A 246 -7.05 -8.27 10.55
C ILE A 246 -5.61 -8.38 11.07
N ILE A 247 -4.67 -7.69 10.42
CA ILE A 247 -3.27 -7.66 10.83
C ILE A 247 -3.11 -7.01 12.21
N LEU A 248 -3.82 -5.90 12.46
CA LEU A 248 -3.81 -5.20 13.74
C LEU A 248 -4.25 -6.11 14.88
N ALA A 249 -5.38 -6.79 14.69
CA ALA A 249 -5.91 -7.73 15.68
C ALA A 249 -4.89 -8.84 16.00
N LEU A 250 -4.27 -9.42 14.97
CA LEU A 250 -3.24 -10.45 15.15
C LEU A 250 -2.01 -9.90 15.88
N VAL A 251 -1.49 -8.74 15.46
CA VAL A 251 -0.25 -8.17 16.02
C VAL A 251 -0.45 -7.68 17.44
N ILE A 252 -1.60 -7.08 17.78
CA ILE A 252 -1.86 -6.65 19.16
C ILE A 252 -1.98 -7.84 20.10
N VAL A 253 -2.65 -8.91 19.69
CA VAL A 253 -2.72 -10.16 20.49
C VAL A 253 -1.33 -10.74 20.69
N LEU A 254 -0.53 -10.84 19.63
CA LEU A 254 0.85 -11.33 19.71
C LEU A 254 1.74 -10.44 20.59
N ASN A 255 1.66 -9.13 20.42
CA ASN A 255 2.46 -8.17 21.18
C ASN A 255 2.09 -8.18 22.66
N THR A 256 0.81 -8.36 22.99
CA THR A 256 0.33 -8.44 24.39
C THR A 256 0.96 -9.62 25.14
N ILE A 257 1.18 -10.75 24.47
CA ILE A 257 1.85 -11.91 25.06
C ILE A 257 3.27 -11.52 25.51
N ASN A 258 4.00 -10.79 24.66
CA ASN A 258 5.40 -10.42 24.88
C ASN A 258 5.60 -9.10 25.65
N LEU A 259 4.55 -8.30 25.86
CA LEU A 259 4.66 -7.00 26.51
C LEU A 259 5.03 -7.14 28.00
N SER A 260 6.10 -6.47 28.42
CA SER A 260 6.46 -6.35 29.83
C SER A 260 5.49 -5.41 30.55
N VAL A 261 5.11 -5.75 31.79
CA VAL A 261 4.18 -4.95 32.61
C VAL A 261 4.70 -3.54 32.90
N GLU A 262 6.02 -3.36 32.83
CA GLU A 262 6.68 -2.05 32.95
C GLU A 262 6.24 -1.06 31.88
N LEU A 263 6.01 -1.55 30.66
CA LEU A 263 5.65 -0.75 29.49
C LEU A 263 4.14 -0.56 29.34
N THR A 264 3.34 -1.15 30.24
CA THR A 264 1.89 -1.01 30.21
C THR A 264 1.45 0.27 30.90
N ASP A 265 0.48 0.93 30.28
CA ASP A 265 -0.13 2.18 30.75
C ASP A 265 -0.61 2.11 32.23
N PRO A 266 -0.30 3.11 33.06
CA PRO A 266 -0.77 3.20 34.45
C PRO A 266 -2.28 3.02 34.61
N ASP A 267 -3.11 3.46 33.66
CA ASP A 267 -4.57 3.34 33.75
C ASP A 267 -5.03 1.88 33.69
N MET A 268 -4.32 1.03 32.91
CA MET A 268 -4.61 -0.40 32.83
C MET A 268 -4.25 -1.12 34.14
N LYS A 269 -3.15 -0.68 34.78
CA LYS A 269 -2.75 -1.15 36.12
C LYS A 269 -3.80 -0.71 37.15
N LEU A 270 -4.12 0.57 37.20
CA LEU A 270 -5.08 1.16 38.15
C LEU A 270 -6.46 0.50 38.06
N SER A 271 -7.00 0.35 36.86
CA SER A 271 -8.31 -0.27 36.68
C SER A 271 -8.35 -1.74 37.14
N THR A 272 -7.20 -2.43 37.16
CA THR A 272 -7.09 -3.81 37.65
C THR A 272 -7.00 -3.84 39.16
N ILE A 273 -6.18 -2.95 39.73
CA ILE A 273 -6.00 -2.81 41.17
C ILE A 273 -7.30 -2.37 41.87
N ARG A 274 -8.06 -1.46 41.25
CA ARG A 274 -9.29 -0.88 41.83
C ARG A 274 -10.39 -1.91 42.14
N VAL A 275 -10.45 -2.99 41.35
CA VAL A 275 -11.50 -4.03 41.47
C VAL A 275 -11.09 -5.13 42.46
N LEU A 276 -9.89 -5.07 43.04
CA LEU A 276 -9.43 -6.07 43.98
C LEU A 276 -10.23 -6.03 45.29
N GLU A 277 -10.56 -7.22 45.79
CA GLU A 277 -11.03 -7.42 47.16
C GLU A 277 -9.99 -6.92 48.16
N ASP A 278 -10.45 -6.43 49.31
CA ASP A 278 -9.60 -5.73 50.28
C ASP A 278 -8.40 -6.57 50.74
N GLY A 279 -8.60 -7.86 51.03
CA GLY A 279 -7.48 -8.74 51.43
C GLY A 279 -6.41 -8.95 50.33
N LYS A 280 -6.82 -8.98 49.05
CA LYS A 280 -5.87 -9.07 47.92
C LYS A 280 -5.18 -7.74 47.66
N PHE A 281 -5.89 -6.63 47.88
CA PHE A 281 -5.31 -5.30 47.77
C PHE A 281 -4.25 -5.06 48.85
N GLU A 282 -4.51 -5.45 50.10
CA GLU A 282 -3.54 -5.34 51.20
C GLU A 282 -2.29 -6.20 50.95
N ALA A 283 -2.45 -7.41 50.40
CA ALA A 283 -1.32 -8.24 49.98
C ALA A 283 -0.47 -7.56 48.88
N LEU A 284 -1.11 -6.92 47.91
CA LEU A 284 -0.42 -6.14 46.87
C LEU A 284 0.28 -4.91 47.45
N TYR A 285 -0.37 -4.18 48.34
CA TYR A 285 0.21 -3.03 49.03
C TYR A 285 1.45 -3.44 49.84
N LYS A 286 1.41 -4.59 50.53
CA LYS A 286 2.56 -5.11 51.26
C LYS A 286 3.74 -5.40 50.33
N LYS A 287 3.50 -6.08 49.20
CA LYS A 287 4.52 -6.31 48.16
C LYS A 287 5.10 -4.98 47.64
N ALA A 288 4.24 -4.00 47.35
CA ALA A 288 4.67 -2.68 46.90
C ALA A 288 5.54 -1.98 47.96
N TYR A 289 5.15 -2.00 49.22
CA TYR A 289 5.90 -1.40 50.32
C TYR A 289 7.25 -2.09 50.56
N ASP A 290 7.29 -3.43 50.48
CA ASP A 290 8.49 -4.24 50.71
C ASP A 290 9.48 -4.17 49.51
N SER A 291 9.01 -3.86 48.30
CA SER A 291 9.84 -3.75 47.09
C SER A 291 10.90 -2.65 47.15
N GLY A 292 10.76 -1.66 48.05
CA GLY A 292 11.67 -0.50 48.13
C GLY A 292 11.59 0.46 46.94
N LEU A 293 10.67 0.25 45.99
CA LEU A 293 10.50 1.10 44.81
C LEU A 293 9.66 2.36 45.06
N PHE A 294 9.11 2.50 46.27
CA PHE A 294 8.22 3.58 46.69
C PHE A 294 8.85 4.34 47.86
N SER A 295 8.56 5.64 47.92
CA SER A 295 9.16 6.54 48.92
C SER A 295 8.39 6.48 50.24
N LYS A 296 9.14 6.60 51.34
CA LYS A 296 8.59 6.66 52.71
C LYS A 296 8.42 8.09 53.22
N ASN A 297 8.79 9.09 52.41
CA ASN A 297 8.71 10.50 52.77
C ASN A 297 7.36 11.10 52.36
N GLU A 298 6.64 11.66 53.33
CA GLU A 298 5.42 12.44 53.11
C GLU A 298 5.71 13.63 52.16
N GLY A 299 4.93 13.76 51.09
CA GLY A 299 5.09 14.78 50.06
C GLY A 299 5.76 14.32 48.75
N SER A 300 6.26 13.08 48.69
CA SER A 300 6.75 12.49 47.44
C SER A 300 5.61 11.93 46.58
N VAL A 301 5.71 12.05 45.24
CA VAL A 301 4.68 11.56 44.29
C VAL A 301 4.44 10.05 44.39
N LEU A 302 5.45 9.30 44.84
CA LEU A 302 5.41 7.84 45.04
C LEU A 302 5.38 7.46 46.52
N PHE A 303 4.76 8.28 47.37
CA PHE A 303 4.67 8.03 48.81
C PHE A 303 3.77 6.83 49.13
N LEU A 304 4.26 5.88 49.91
CA LEU A 304 3.42 4.85 50.54
C LEU A 304 3.50 4.99 52.08
N PRO A 305 2.37 5.21 52.77
CA PRO A 305 2.34 5.29 54.24
C PRO A 305 2.78 3.96 54.86
N LYS A 306 3.30 3.97 56.08
CA LYS A 306 3.70 2.76 56.80
C LYS A 306 2.49 2.16 57.54
N GLY A 307 2.26 0.87 57.36
CA GLY A 307 1.25 0.12 58.13
C GLY A 307 -0.19 0.43 57.73
N TRP A 308 -0.41 0.85 56.49
CA TRP A 308 -1.75 1.14 55.99
C TRP A 308 -2.56 -0.15 55.79
N THR A 309 -3.83 -0.10 56.17
CA THR A 309 -4.83 -1.15 55.96
C THR A 309 -6.11 -0.51 55.41
N VAL A 310 -6.99 -1.31 54.80
CA VAL A 310 -8.27 -0.79 54.28
C VAL A 310 -9.14 -0.27 55.42
N LEU A 311 -9.09 -0.91 56.59
CA LEU A 311 -9.81 -0.52 57.80
C LEU A 311 -9.29 0.80 58.41
N ASP A 312 -7.98 1.04 58.38
CA ASP A 312 -7.35 2.25 58.92
C ASP A 312 -7.32 3.43 57.95
N SER A 313 -7.78 3.23 56.70
CA SER A 313 -7.81 4.27 55.65
C SER A 313 -8.56 5.54 56.07
N VAL A 314 -9.59 5.41 56.90
CA VAL A 314 -10.39 6.53 57.44
C VAL A 314 -9.58 7.37 58.45
N ASN A 315 -8.75 6.73 59.26
CA ASN A 315 -7.94 7.40 60.28
C ASN A 315 -6.69 8.06 59.70
N MET A 316 -6.14 7.51 58.61
CA MET A 316 -4.95 8.02 57.93
C MET A 316 -5.24 9.06 56.85
N GLY A 317 -6.51 9.27 56.48
CA GLY A 317 -6.91 10.23 55.45
C GLY A 317 -6.45 9.88 54.03
N ILE A 318 -5.94 8.66 53.80
CA ILE A 318 -5.48 8.16 52.50
C ILE A 318 -6.38 7.00 52.09
N THR A 319 -7.09 7.19 50.99
CA THR A 319 -8.05 6.22 50.47
C THR A 319 -7.36 5.07 49.73
N LYS A 320 -8.05 3.92 49.65
CA LYS A 320 -7.63 2.78 48.80
C LYS A 320 -7.39 3.20 47.35
N GLU A 321 -8.17 4.16 46.84
CA GLU A 321 -8.04 4.64 45.46
C GLU A 321 -6.75 5.45 45.24
N GLU A 322 -6.33 6.26 46.21
CA GLU A 322 -5.07 7.00 46.14
C GLU A 322 -3.85 6.07 46.15
N ILE A 323 -3.85 5.06 47.01
CA ILE A 323 -2.77 4.06 47.03
C ILE A 323 -2.77 3.23 45.75
N ALA A 324 -3.95 2.88 45.22
CA ALA A 324 -4.04 2.21 43.93
C ALA A 324 -3.42 3.04 42.80
N ARG A 325 -3.65 4.36 42.79
CA ARG A 325 -3.06 5.30 41.82
C ARG A 325 -1.54 5.36 41.97
N ILE A 326 -1.04 5.43 43.20
CA ILE A 326 0.40 5.49 43.47
C ILE A 326 1.09 4.20 43.01
N ILE A 327 0.56 3.03 43.36
CA ILE A 327 1.10 1.73 42.92
C ILE A 327 1.07 1.61 41.39
N ALA A 328 -0.05 1.98 40.76
CA ALA A 328 -0.20 1.94 39.31
C ALA A 328 0.73 2.90 38.55
N SER A 329 1.02 4.06 39.13
CA SER A 329 1.87 5.10 38.52
C SER A 329 3.35 4.72 38.44
N ASN A 330 3.81 3.77 39.26
CA ASN A 330 5.19 3.33 39.25
C ASN A 330 5.44 2.31 38.13
N ALA A 331 6.10 2.76 37.06
CA ALA A 331 6.43 1.89 35.92
C ALA A 331 7.35 0.72 36.31
N LYS A 332 8.23 0.89 37.30
CA LYS A 332 9.23 -0.12 37.70
C LYS A 332 8.66 -1.24 38.57
N PHE A 333 7.49 -1.03 39.17
CA PHE A 333 6.87 -2.05 40.00
C PHE A 333 6.22 -3.11 39.11
N THR A 334 6.68 -4.37 39.25
CA THR A 334 6.25 -5.51 38.42
C THR A 334 5.76 -6.71 39.23
N GLU A 335 5.81 -6.65 40.56
CA GLU A 335 5.46 -7.76 41.48
C GLU A 335 3.94 -7.97 41.64
N TYR A 336 3.21 -7.91 40.53
CA TYR A 336 1.80 -8.24 40.46
C TYR A 336 1.61 -9.77 40.45
N ASP A 337 0.47 -10.22 40.96
CA ASP A 337 0.12 -11.64 40.85
C ASP A 337 -0.08 -12.04 39.37
N PRO A 338 0.22 -13.30 38.98
CA PRO A 338 0.10 -13.74 37.59
C PRO A 338 -1.29 -13.49 36.96
N SER A 339 -2.36 -13.62 37.74
CA SER A 339 -3.73 -13.31 37.30
C SER A 339 -3.94 -11.81 37.04
N MET A 340 -3.33 -10.94 37.85
CA MET A 340 -3.35 -9.49 37.63
C MET A 340 -2.56 -9.12 36.39
N ILE A 341 -1.38 -9.72 36.19
CA ILE A 341 -0.56 -9.50 34.99
C ILE A 341 -1.38 -9.83 33.73
N TRP A 342 -2.06 -10.98 33.71
CA TRP A 342 -2.93 -11.36 32.60
C TRP A 342 -4.09 -10.40 32.40
N THR A 343 -4.72 -9.93 33.48
CA THR A 343 -5.83 -8.98 33.41
C THR A 343 -5.36 -7.62 32.87
N ILE A 344 -4.21 -7.12 33.32
CA ILE A 344 -3.58 -5.89 32.85
C ILE A 344 -3.26 -6.01 31.35
N LYS A 345 -2.64 -7.12 30.94
CA LYS A 345 -2.33 -7.42 29.54
C LYS A 345 -3.59 -7.51 28.67
N PHE A 346 -4.63 -8.18 29.16
CA PHE A 346 -5.89 -8.30 28.43
C PHE A 346 -6.56 -6.93 28.24
N LYS A 347 -6.58 -6.09 29.28
CA LYS A 347 -7.12 -4.73 29.18
C LYS A 347 -6.32 -3.86 28.22
N PHE A 348 -5.01 -4.05 28.13
CA PHE A 348 -4.17 -3.36 27.14
C PHE A 348 -4.60 -3.64 25.69
N ILE A 349 -5.08 -4.85 25.37
CA ILE A 349 -5.61 -5.17 24.02
C ILE A 349 -6.72 -4.20 23.63
N PHE A 350 -7.60 -3.87 24.58
CA PHE A 350 -8.71 -2.92 24.39
C PHE A 350 -8.36 -1.51 24.86
N GLY A 351 -7.07 -1.21 24.99
CA GLY A 351 -6.59 0.11 25.38
C GLY A 351 -6.67 1.14 24.25
N PRO A 352 -6.33 2.41 24.55
CA PRO A 352 -6.36 3.49 23.56
C PRO A 352 -5.52 3.23 22.31
N SER A 353 -4.44 2.46 22.43
CA SER A 353 -3.53 2.08 21.34
C SER A 353 -4.23 1.31 20.21
N LEU A 354 -5.11 0.35 20.53
CA LEU A 354 -5.91 -0.39 19.54
C LEU A 354 -6.82 0.57 18.77
N PHE A 355 -7.57 1.41 19.48
CA PHE A 355 -8.53 2.33 18.88
C PHE A 355 -7.85 3.39 18.03
N ALA A 356 -6.77 3.97 18.54
CA ALA A 356 -5.99 4.96 17.80
C ALA A 356 -5.36 4.33 16.55
N SER A 357 -4.82 3.11 16.64
CA SER A 357 -4.32 2.37 15.45
C SER A 357 -5.43 2.03 14.46
N GLY A 358 -6.63 1.69 14.94
CA GLY A 358 -7.81 1.50 14.10
C GLY A 358 -8.20 2.78 13.35
N ILE A 359 -8.11 3.94 14.01
CA ILE A 359 -8.34 5.25 13.37
C ILE A 359 -7.30 5.52 12.27
N VAL A 360 -6.02 5.20 12.48
CA VAL A 360 -5.00 5.27 11.41
C VAL A 360 -5.50 4.54 10.16
N MET A 361 -5.97 3.30 10.32
CA MET A 361 -6.41 2.45 9.22
C MET A 361 -7.68 2.96 8.52
N ILE A 362 -8.62 3.51 9.30
CA ILE A 362 -9.86 4.11 8.77
C ILE A 362 -9.52 5.35 7.95
N ILE A 363 -8.77 6.29 8.53
CA ILE A 363 -8.39 7.54 7.85
C ILE A 363 -7.55 7.24 6.61
N GLN A 364 -6.58 6.32 6.74
CA GLN A 364 -5.78 5.84 5.61
C GLN A 364 -6.66 5.29 4.48
N GLY A 365 -7.61 4.40 4.79
CA GLY A 365 -8.52 3.83 3.79
C GLY A 365 -9.38 4.88 3.10
N ILE A 366 -9.94 5.84 3.87
CA ILE A 366 -10.74 6.95 3.36
C ILE A 366 -9.92 7.84 2.42
N VAL A 367 -8.69 8.19 2.82
CA VAL A 367 -7.81 9.06 2.02
C VAL A 367 -7.37 8.35 0.73
N ILE A 368 -7.06 7.05 0.80
CA ILE A 368 -6.76 6.23 -0.39
C ILE A 368 -7.91 6.29 -1.39
N ASP A 369 -9.14 6.01 -0.94
CA ASP A 369 -10.30 5.98 -1.84
C ASP A 369 -10.70 7.37 -2.35
N LYS A 370 -10.35 8.44 -1.63
CA LYS A 370 -10.55 9.83 -2.06
C LYS A 370 -9.55 10.25 -3.14
N ILE A 371 -8.26 9.97 -2.96
CA ILE A 371 -7.20 10.40 -3.89
C ILE A 371 -7.06 9.45 -5.07
N TYR A 372 -7.29 8.15 -4.87
CA TYR A 372 -7.23 7.12 -5.91
C TYR A 372 -8.58 6.39 -6.11
N PRO A 373 -9.62 7.08 -6.65
CA PRO A 373 -10.94 6.50 -6.87
C PRO A 373 -11.01 5.61 -8.13
N LYS A 374 -9.99 4.80 -8.42
CA LYS A 374 -9.86 4.06 -9.70
C LYS A 374 -11.05 3.16 -10.03
N ASN A 375 -11.65 2.53 -9.02
CA ASN A 375 -12.79 1.63 -9.19
C ASN A 375 -14.13 2.30 -8.87
N LYS A 376 -14.18 3.64 -8.82
CA LYS A 376 -15.41 4.41 -8.63
C LYS A 376 -16.08 4.60 -9.99
N ILE A 377 -17.15 3.82 -10.21
CA ILE A 377 -18.00 3.98 -11.39
C ILE A 377 -18.88 5.21 -11.22
N ILE A 378 -18.97 5.99 -12.28
CA ILE A 378 -19.93 7.06 -12.45
C ILE A 378 -20.79 6.75 -13.67
N THR A 379 -22.06 7.12 -13.59
CA THR A 379 -22.94 7.14 -14.76
C THR A 379 -22.97 8.57 -15.26
N ILE A 380 -22.68 8.74 -16.54
CA ILE A 380 -22.58 10.04 -17.19
C ILE A 380 -23.75 10.16 -18.13
N LEU A 381 -24.48 11.27 -18.02
CA LEU A 381 -25.56 11.65 -18.91
C LEU A 381 -25.07 12.80 -19.78
N ILE A 382 -24.82 12.51 -21.05
CA ILE A 382 -24.39 13.49 -22.05
C ILE A 382 -25.62 13.87 -22.87
N ASN A 383 -26.16 15.05 -22.60
CA ASN A 383 -27.24 15.62 -23.39
C ASN A 383 -26.63 16.34 -24.60
N THR A 384 -26.88 15.85 -25.81
CA THR A 384 -26.24 16.31 -27.04
C THR A 384 -27.24 16.38 -28.21
N SER A 385 -26.94 17.24 -29.18
CA SER A 385 -27.64 17.31 -30.45
C SER A 385 -27.16 16.25 -31.47
N LYS A 386 -26.00 15.63 -31.22
CA LYS A 386 -25.32 14.70 -32.14
C LYS A 386 -24.97 13.37 -31.45
N PRO A 387 -25.95 12.57 -31.02
CA PRO A 387 -25.71 11.35 -30.25
C PRO A 387 -24.86 10.31 -31.00
N GLU A 388 -25.05 10.17 -32.32
CA GLU A 388 -24.28 9.20 -33.12
C GLU A 388 -22.78 9.54 -33.16
N GLN A 389 -22.42 10.82 -33.34
CA GLN A 389 -21.01 11.25 -33.36
C GLN A 389 -20.33 11.04 -32.00
N VAL A 390 -21.04 11.31 -30.91
CA VAL A 390 -20.54 11.06 -29.55
C VAL A 390 -20.35 9.56 -29.31
N LYS A 391 -21.30 8.73 -29.75
CA LYS A 391 -21.21 7.26 -29.65
C LYS A 391 -20.00 6.72 -30.43
N ASP A 392 -19.79 7.17 -31.67
CA ASP A 392 -18.64 6.76 -32.48
C ASP A 392 -17.32 7.22 -31.84
N CYS A 393 -17.24 8.47 -31.37
CA CYS A 393 -16.08 9.00 -30.65
C CYS A 393 -15.73 8.17 -29.40
N LEU A 394 -16.73 7.80 -28.59
CA LEU A 394 -16.54 6.96 -27.40
C LEU A 394 -15.98 5.58 -27.76
N PHE A 395 -16.53 4.92 -28.79
CA PHE A 395 -16.01 3.63 -29.25
C PHE A 395 -14.59 3.73 -29.81
N GLU A 396 -14.30 4.76 -30.61
CA GLU A 396 -12.96 5.00 -31.12
C GLU A 396 -11.95 5.19 -29.98
N LEU A 397 -12.35 5.88 -28.91
CA LEU A 397 -11.52 6.07 -27.72
C LEU A 397 -11.39 4.81 -26.84
N GLY A 398 -11.98 3.69 -27.26
CA GLY A 398 -11.88 2.42 -26.56
C GLY A 398 -12.95 2.21 -25.50
N TYR A 399 -14.06 2.94 -25.51
CA TYR A 399 -15.20 2.57 -24.67
C TYR A 399 -15.77 1.21 -25.12
N ARG A 400 -16.02 0.28 -24.20
CA ARG A 400 -16.41 -1.11 -24.53
C ARG A 400 -17.77 -1.55 -23.98
N ASN A 401 -18.41 -0.70 -23.19
CA ASN A 401 -19.67 -1.05 -22.54
C ASN A 401 -20.84 -0.55 -23.39
N ASP A 402 -22.03 -1.00 -23.05
CA ASP A 402 -23.24 -0.56 -23.71
C ASP A 402 -23.46 0.94 -23.52
N ILE A 403 -23.83 1.62 -24.61
CA ILE A 403 -24.21 3.02 -24.63
C ILE A 403 -25.72 3.09 -24.75
N ASN A 404 -26.38 3.69 -23.77
CA ASN A 404 -27.82 3.88 -23.80
C ASN A 404 -28.15 5.25 -24.38
N ILE A 405 -28.85 5.31 -25.51
CA ILE A 405 -29.30 6.57 -26.12
C ILE A 405 -30.79 6.74 -25.84
N ILE A 406 -31.13 7.81 -25.12
CA ILE A 406 -32.52 8.15 -24.78
C ILE A 406 -32.89 9.38 -25.59
N GLU A 407 -33.80 9.24 -26.56
CA GLU A 407 -34.34 10.40 -27.29
C GLU A 407 -35.18 11.26 -26.34
N ASN A 408 -34.94 12.57 -26.33
CA ASN A 408 -35.77 13.50 -25.60
C ASN A 408 -35.94 14.82 -26.34
N LYS A 409 -36.65 15.74 -25.71
CA LYS A 409 -36.85 17.10 -26.20
C LYS A 409 -36.52 18.02 -25.05
N THR A 410 -35.68 19.02 -25.31
CA THR A 410 -35.30 19.99 -24.29
C THR A 410 -35.83 21.36 -24.66
N VAL A 411 -36.19 22.13 -23.62
CA VAL A 411 -36.68 23.49 -23.74
C VAL A 411 -35.79 24.37 -22.88
N ARG A 412 -35.22 25.42 -23.49
CA ARG A 412 -34.49 26.48 -22.79
C ARG A 412 -35.35 27.73 -22.78
N LYS A 413 -35.25 28.54 -21.71
CA LYS A 413 -35.92 29.84 -21.63
C LYS A 413 -35.48 30.68 -22.86
N ASN A 414 -36.44 31.09 -23.69
CA ASN A 414 -36.23 31.82 -24.96
C ASN A 414 -35.61 31.01 -26.12
N SER A 415 -35.77 29.68 -26.15
CA SER A 415 -35.31 28.85 -27.28
C SER A 415 -36.42 27.95 -27.81
N ALA A 416 -36.42 27.72 -29.14
CA ALA A 416 -37.30 26.74 -29.76
C ALA A 416 -37.06 25.33 -29.20
N LEU A 417 -38.04 24.45 -29.35
CA LEU A 417 -37.96 23.06 -28.95
C LEU A 417 -36.82 22.36 -29.72
N VAL A 418 -35.72 22.05 -29.04
CA VAL A 418 -34.55 21.40 -29.67
C VAL A 418 -34.66 19.90 -29.43
N LYS A 419 -34.65 19.11 -30.51
CA LYS A 419 -34.50 17.65 -30.40
C LYS A 419 -33.09 17.37 -29.91
N GLN A 420 -32.98 16.75 -28.74
CA GLN A 420 -31.71 16.33 -28.15
C GLN A 420 -31.83 14.88 -27.72
N SER A 421 -30.71 14.23 -27.49
CA SER A 421 -30.68 12.89 -26.94
C SER A 421 -29.73 12.85 -25.77
N VAL A 422 -30.08 12.06 -24.77
CA VAL A 422 -29.23 11.77 -23.62
C VAL A 422 -28.49 10.48 -23.91
N VAL A 423 -27.19 10.59 -24.12
CA VAL A 423 -26.27 9.47 -24.19
C VAL A 423 -25.84 9.14 -22.75
N MET A 424 -26.28 8.00 -22.25
CA MET A 424 -26.01 7.50 -20.93
C MET A 424 -24.95 6.39 -20.99
N ILE A 425 -23.83 6.62 -20.33
CA ILE A 425 -22.73 5.66 -20.21
C ILE A 425 -22.36 5.44 -18.76
N SER A 426 -21.87 4.25 -18.44
CA SER A 426 -21.23 3.98 -17.15
C SER A 426 -19.74 3.73 -17.35
N ILE A 427 -18.90 4.43 -16.60
CA ILE A 427 -17.43 4.41 -16.77
C ILE A 427 -16.72 4.67 -15.45
N SER A 428 -15.46 4.26 -15.32
CA SER A 428 -14.61 4.69 -14.21
C SER A 428 -14.37 6.21 -14.27
N LEU A 429 -14.37 6.88 -13.11
CA LEU A 429 -14.02 8.29 -13.00
C LEU A 429 -12.63 8.62 -13.57
N VAL A 430 -11.68 7.68 -13.46
CA VAL A 430 -10.32 7.87 -13.99
C VAL A 430 -10.32 7.82 -15.52
N ASP A 431 -11.03 6.85 -16.10
CA ASP A 431 -11.11 6.69 -17.56
C ASP A 431 -11.88 7.85 -18.19
N TRP A 432 -12.96 8.35 -17.57
CA TRP A 432 -13.69 9.51 -18.07
C TRP A 432 -12.80 10.73 -18.28
N LYS A 433 -11.91 11.03 -17.33
CA LYS A 433 -10.99 12.17 -17.43
C LYS A 433 -10.07 12.09 -18.65
N THR A 434 -9.83 10.90 -19.19
CA THR A 434 -9.04 10.73 -20.42
C THR A 434 -9.85 10.94 -21.68
N LEU A 435 -11.18 10.79 -21.61
CA LEU A 435 -12.10 10.94 -22.74
C LEU A 435 -12.71 12.34 -22.83
N GLU A 436 -12.82 13.02 -21.69
CA GLU A 436 -13.60 14.25 -21.50
C GLU A 436 -13.28 15.33 -22.54
N GLU A 437 -12.00 15.61 -22.79
CA GLU A 437 -11.57 16.64 -23.74
C GLU A 437 -12.00 16.32 -25.18
N GLU A 438 -11.83 15.08 -25.65
CA GLU A 438 -12.21 14.67 -27.01
C GLU A 438 -13.73 14.60 -27.18
N VAL A 439 -14.46 14.14 -26.16
CA VAL A 439 -15.92 14.10 -26.19
C VAL A 439 -16.48 15.52 -26.29
N ILE A 440 -16.02 16.46 -25.46
CA ILE A 440 -16.48 17.86 -25.47
C ILE A 440 -16.22 18.54 -26.83
N GLN A 441 -15.13 18.18 -27.53
CA GLN A 441 -14.83 18.72 -28.87
C GLN A 441 -15.85 18.30 -29.94
N THR A 442 -16.59 17.21 -29.73
CA THR A 442 -17.55 16.67 -30.72
C THR A 442 -18.82 17.54 -30.84
N ASP A 443 -19.31 18.08 -29.72
CA ASP A 443 -20.46 18.99 -29.68
C ASP A 443 -20.26 20.02 -28.56
N THR A 444 -19.95 21.25 -28.95
CA THR A 444 -19.71 22.36 -28.02
C THR A 444 -20.95 22.76 -27.21
N ASN A 445 -22.15 22.36 -27.64
CA ASN A 445 -23.41 22.67 -26.97
C ASN A 445 -23.90 21.53 -26.05
N MET A 446 -23.09 20.50 -25.82
CA MET A 446 -23.46 19.39 -24.95
C MET A 446 -23.53 19.79 -23.48
N ASN A 447 -24.39 19.11 -22.72
CA ASN A 447 -24.42 19.20 -21.26
C ASN A 447 -24.11 17.83 -20.67
N ILE A 448 -23.14 17.75 -19.76
CA ILE A 448 -22.69 16.50 -19.14
C ILE A 448 -23.08 16.53 -17.67
N SER A 449 -23.88 15.55 -17.24
CA SER A 449 -24.27 15.37 -15.85
C SER A 449 -23.67 14.10 -15.27
N PHE A 450 -23.16 14.20 -14.04
CA PHE A 450 -22.52 13.08 -13.34
C PHE A 450 -23.44 12.52 -12.26
N ILE A 451 -23.73 11.22 -12.35
CA ILE A 451 -24.48 10.47 -11.34
C ILE A 451 -23.53 9.50 -10.64
N LYS A 452 -23.52 9.53 -9.30
CA LYS A 452 -22.75 8.58 -8.50
C LYS A 452 -23.39 7.20 -8.58
N THR A 453 -22.67 6.24 -9.16
CA THR A 453 -23.17 4.87 -9.34
C THR A 453 -22.65 3.98 -8.21
N MET A 454 -23.56 3.39 -7.43
CA MET A 454 -23.18 2.53 -6.32
C MET A 454 -22.56 1.21 -6.80
N LYS A 455 -23.17 0.58 -7.81
CA LYS A 455 -22.72 -0.68 -8.39
C LYS A 455 -23.37 -0.91 -9.75
N VAL A 456 -22.60 -1.46 -10.69
CA VAL A 456 -23.12 -2.05 -11.94
C VAL A 456 -23.04 -3.57 -11.81
N LYS A 457 -24.14 -4.28 -12.12
CA LYS A 457 -24.19 -5.76 -12.17
C LYS A 457 -24.39 -6.18 -13.62
N GLY A 458 -23.70 -7.23 -14.07
CA GLY A 458 -23.73 -7.72 -15.45
C GLY A 458 -22.34 -7.76 -16.08
N GLN A 459 -22.27 -7.91 -17.40
CA GLN A 459 -21.03 -7.79 -18.15
C GLN A 459 -20.66 -6.31 -18.24
N PHE A 460 -19.61 -5.91 -17.51
CA PHE A 460 -19.12 -4.52 -17.49
C PHE A 460 -17.60 -4.52 -17.48
N ASN A 461 -17.01 -3.83 -18.46
CA ASN A 461 -15.59 -3.62 -18.61
C ASN A 461 -15.18 -2.36 -17.86
N TYR A 462 -14.25 -2.52 -16.91
CA TYR A 462 -13.77 -1.46 -16.01
C TYR A 462 -12.60 -0.64 -16.58
N SER A 463 -12.15 -0.96 -17.80
CA SER A 463 -11.02 -0.31 -18.47
C SER A 463 -11.34 -0.07 -19.93
N LEU A 464 -10.88 1.06 -20.45
CA LEU A 464 -10.86 1.34 -21.88
C LEU A 464 -10.07 0.28 -22.66
N ASP A 465 -10.47 0.07 -23.90
CA ASP A 465 -9.74 -0.72 -24.85
C ASP A 465 -8.41 -0.04 -25.20
N ASN A 466 -7.33 -0.83 -25.16
CA ASN A 466 -6.01 -0.34 -25.52
C ASN A 466 -5.77 -0.40 -27.04
N GLU A 467 -6.77 -0.78 -27.85
CA GLU A 467 -6.64 -0.92 -29.29
C GLU A 467 -6.07 0.33 -29.99
N LYS A 468 -6.52 1.56 -29.67
CA LYS A 468 -5.94 2.81 -30.24
C LYS A 468 -4.44 2.94 -29.93
N PHE A 469 -4.02 2.60 -28.72
CA PHE A 469 -2.61 2.61 -28.32
C PHE A 469 -1.82 1.50 -29.02
N GLU A 470 -2.39 0.30 -29.12
CA GLU A 470 -1.80 -0.84 -29.81
C GLU A 470 -1.68 -0.61 -31.33
N MET A 471 -2.66 0.07 -31.94
CA MET A 471 -2.64 0.55 -33.33
C MET A 471 -1.62 1.66 -33.53
N THR A 472 -1.48 2.59 -32.58
CA THR A 472 -0.42 3.62 -32.62
C THR A 472 0.97 2.98 -32.57
N LEU A 473 1.15 1.95 -31.74
CA LEU A 473 2.40 1.17 -31.70
C LEU A 473 2.63 0.41 -33.00
N TYR A 474 1.59 -0.23 -33.55
CA TYR A 474 1.63 -0.95 -34.82
C TYR A 474 2.06 -0.02 -35.96
N ARG A 475 1.42 1.15 -36.07
CA ARG A 475 1.74 2.19 -37.05
C ARG A 475 3.19 2.68 -36.91
N LYS A 476 3.67 2.94 -35.68
CA LYS A 476 5.07 3.31 -35.41
C LYS A 476 6.09 2.25 -35.86
N VAL A 477 5.74 0.96 -35.79
CA VAL A 477 6.60 -0.13 -36.31
C VAL A 477 6.65 -0.08 -37.83
N ILE A 478 5.49 0.02 -38.49
CA ILE A 478 5.38 -0.02 -39.96
C ILE A 478 5.97 1.21 -40.63
N GLU A 479 5.72 2.40 -40.10
CA GLU A 479 6.24 3.66 -40.66
C GLU A 479 7.79 3.70 -40.60
N ASN A 480 8.40 2.98 -39.66
CA ASN A 480 9.84 2.92 -39.55
C ASN A 480 10.44 1.86 -40.50
N LYS A 481 10.78 2.29 -41.72
CA LYS A 481 11.40 1.45 -42.76
C LYS A 481 12.62 0.64 -42.28
N LYS A 482 13.41 1.15 -41.32
CA LYS A 482 14.57 0.43 -40.77
C LYS A 482 14.14 -0.75 -39.89
N ILE A 483 13.11 -0.55 -39.06
CA ILE A 483 12.58 -1.60 -38.18
C ILE A 483 11.89 -2.69 -39.00
N VAL A 484 11.09 -2.33 -40.01
CA VAL A 484 10.45 -3.31 -40.90
C VAL A 484 11.50 -4.18 -41.61
N LYS A 485 12.53 -3.57 -42.21
CA LYS A 485 13.63 -4.31 -42.83
C LYS A 485 14.34 -5.24 -41.86
N LYS A 486 14.58 -4.80 -40.63
CA LYS A 486 15.16 -5.62 -39.57
C LYS A 486 14.29 -6.83 -39.24
N ILE A 487 12.98 -6.64 -39.06
CA ILE A 487 12.01 -7.72 -38.79
C ILE A 487 12.00 -8.71 -39.94
N GLU A 488 12.00 -8.25 -41.18
CA GLU A 488 12.04 -9.13 -42.35
C GLU A 488 13.33 -9.96 -42.39
N HIS A 489 14.49 -9.32 -42.26
CA HIS A 489 15.79 -9.99 -42.30
C HIS A 489 15.92 -11.03 -41.18
N ASP A 490 15.60 -10.65 -39.93
CA ASP A 490 15.63 -11.56 -38.78
C ASP A 490 14.70 -12.76 -38.98
N SER A 491 13.51 -12.52 -39.51
CA SER A 491 12.52 -13.57 -39.75
C SER A 491 12.97 -14.54 -40.84
N ILE A 492 13.59 -14.06 -41.93
CA ILE A 492 14.11 -14.93 -42.99
C ILE A 492 15.22 -15.86 -42.45
N VAL A 493 16.19 -15.30 -41.72
CA VAL A 493 17.32 -16.07 -41.16
C VAL A 493 16.84 -17.10 -40.14
N MET A 494 15.95 -16.70 -39.23
CA MET A 494 15.38 -17.62 -38.23
C MET A 494 14.55 -18.74 -38.87
N THR A 495 13.78 -18.45 -39.92
CA THR A 495 13.01 -19.47 -40.66
C THR A 495 13.94 -20.46 -41.34
N LYS A 496 14.98 -19.98 -42.05
CA LYS A 496 15.98 -20.85 -42.69
C LYS A 496 16.66 -21.77 -41.68
N ASN A 497 17.12 -21.23 -40.55
CA ASN A 497 17.76 -22.00 -39.49
C ASN A 497 16.82 -23.04 -38.86
N LYS A 498 15.54 -22.71 -38.71
CA LYS A 498 14.53 -23.64 -38.17
C LYS A 498 14.21 -24.78 -39.13
N ILE A 499 14.04 -24.49 -40.42
CA ILE A 499 13.84 -25.50 -41.46
C ILE A 499 15.05 -26.45 -41.57
N LEU A 500 16.27 -25.91 -41.51
CA LEU A 500 17.51 -26.69 -41.51
C LEU A 500 17.64 -27.60 -40.27
N LYS A 501 17.14 -27.15 -39.11
CA LYS A 501 17.13 -27.95 -37.88
C LYS A 501 16.08 -29.06 -37.95
N ASP A 502 14.89 -28.76 -38.45
CA ASP A 502 13.81 -29.75 -38.59
C ASP A 502 14.15 -30.82 -39.64
N SER A 503 14.85 -30.46 -40.73
CA SER A 503 15.33 -31.43 -41.74
C SER A 503 16.41 -32.36 -41.18
N LYS A 504 17.39 -31.83 -40.44
CA LYS A 504 18.40 -32.65 -39.73
C LYS A 504 17.75 -33.60 -38.72
N THR A 505 16.74 -33.14 -37.98
CA THR A 505 16.06 -33.95 -36.97
C THR A 505 15.21 -35.08 -37.60
N ARG A 506 14.59 -34.84 -38.76
CA ARG A 506 13.89 -35.88 -39.53
C ARG A 506 14.85 -36.93 -40.11
N ASN A 507 16.02 -36.53 -40.57
CA ASN A 507 17.03 -37.47 -41.08
C ASN A 507 17.61 -38.35 -39.97
N ILE A 508 17.81 -37.81 -38.76
CA ILE A 508 18.26 -38.61 -37.60
C ILE A 508 17.18 -39.62 -37.16
N LYS A 509 15.90 -39.24 -37.17
CA LYS A 509 14.79 -40.18 -36.86
C LYS A 509 14.62 -41.28 -37.91
N LYS A 510 14.92 -41.01 -39.18
CA LYS A 510 14.95 -42.03 -40.26
C LYS A 510 16.16 -42.97 -40.20
N PHE A 511 17.23 -42.57 -39.51
CA PHE A 511 18.41 -43.41 -39.30
C PHE A 511 18.29 -44.30 -38.05
N ASN A 512 17.40 -43.95 -37.11
CA ASN A 512 17.17 -44.66 -35.84
C ASN A 512 15.86 -45.48 -35.81
N ALA A 513 15.16 -45.57 -36.95
CA ALA A 513 14.02 -46.46 -37.19
C ALA A 513 14.42 -47.41 -38.31
#